data_AF-A0AAW8W434-F1
#
_entry.id   AF-A0AAW8W434-F1
#
_cell.length_a   1.000
_cell.length_b   1.000
_cell.length_c   1.000
_cell.angle_alpha   90.00
_cell.angle_beta   90.00
_cell.angle_gamma   90.00
#
_symmetry.space_group_name_H-M   'P 1'
#
loop_
_entity.id
_entity.type
_entity.pdbx_description
1 polymer ?
#
loop_
_entity_poly.entity_id
_entity_poly.type
_entity_poly.pdbx_seq_one_letter_code
_entity_poly.pdbx_strand_id
1 'polypeptide(L)'
;MQIKAVAQQFHLTPSTLRYYEDQGLLDPITRVNGHRDYQPADLERLDFILCVKQCGMTLAQMKSFLDLYRQGNTTIPERLTVLQHQLAVSQARQAALARSIDHLQAKIADVQALQRDAASPASL
;
A
#
# COMPACT_ATOMS: atom_id res chain seq x y z
N MET A 1 9.61 15.68 -13.23
CA MET A 1 9.98 14.32 -13.68
C MET A 1 8.94 13.77 -14.64
N GLN A 2 9.34 13.13 -15.74
CA GLN A 2 8.42 12.65 -16.79
C GLN A 2 7.64 11.39 -16.37
N ILE A 3 6.41 11.24 -16.88
CA ILE A 3 5.49 10.13 -16.53
C ILE A 3 6.11 8.73 -16.68
N LYS A 4 6.97 8.51 -17.67
CA LYS A 4 7.64 7.20 -17.88
C LYS A 4 8.63 6.89 -16.75
N ALA A 5 9.39 7.90 -16.31
CA ALA A 5 10.36 7.75 -15.22
C ALA A 5 9.65 7.52 -13.88
N VAL A 6 8.56 8.26 -13.62
CA VAL A 6 7.71 8.05 -12.43
C VAL A 6 7.12 6.65 -12.44
N ALA A 7 6.55 6.22 -13.56
CA ALA A 7 5.97 4.88 -13.71
C ALA A 7 7.01 3.79 -13.38
N GLN A 8 8.23 3.93 -13.91
CA GLN A 8 9.32 3.00 -13.61
C GLN A 8 9.72 3.02 -12.13
N GLN A 9 9.92 4.20 -11.54
CA GLN A 9 10.33 4.36 -10.15
C GLN A 9 9.33 3.74 -9.17
N PHE A 10 8.04 3.93 -9.41
CA PHE A 10 6.98 3.43 -8.54
C PHE A 10 6.43 2.07 -8.94
N HIS A 11 7.04 1.41 -9.93
CA HIS A 11 6.59 0.12 -10.49
C HIS A 11 5.12 0.14 -10.94
N LEU A 12 4.71 1.26 -11.54
CA LEU A 12 3.38 1.50 -12.10
C LEU A 12 3.43 1.55 -13.62
N THR A 13 2.24 1.57 -14.23
CA THR A 13 2.11 1.92 -15.65
C THR A 13 1.77 3.40 -15.80
N PRO A 14 2.12 4.04 -16.94
CA PRO A 14 1.65 5.39 -17.23
C PRO A 14 0.11 5.51 -17.23
N SER A 15 -0.63 4.46 -17.58
CA SER A 15 -2.09 4.45 -17.49
C SER A 15 -2.59 4.45 -16.04
N THR A 16 -1.90 3.77 -15.11
CA THR A 16 -2.23 3.84 -13.67
C THR A 16 -2.03 5.24 -13.11
N LEU A 17 -0.95 5.94 -13.50
CA LEU A 17 -0.72 7.32 -13.07
C LEU A 17 -1.82 8.26 -13.60
N ARG A 18 -2.18 8.15 -14.88
CA ARG A 18 -3.30 8.90 -15.45
C ARG A 18 -4.61 8.57 -14.75
N TYR A 19 -4.86 7.30 -14.45
CA TYR A 19 -6.03 6.89 -13.69
C TYR A 19 -6.07 7.55 -12.30
N TYR A 20 -4.96 7.64 -11.58
CA TYR A 20 -4.92 8.33 -10.28
C TYR A 20 -5.17 9.84 -10.40
N GLU A 21 -4.69 10.49 -11.46
CA GLU A 21 -5.07 11.87 -11.78
C GLU A 21 -6.58 11.97 -12.06
N ASP A 22 -7.12 11.12 -12.94
CA ASP A 22 -8.54 11.13 -13.34
C ASP A 22 -9.48 10.87 -12.16
N GLN A 23 -9.06 10.05 -11.18
CA GLN A 23 -9.81 9.80 -9.96
C GLN A 23 -9.68 10.93 -8.91
N GLY A 24 -8.82 11.93 -9.14
CA GLY A 24 -8.57 13.05 -8.23
C GLY A 24 -7.70 12.68 -7.02
N LEU A 25 -6.98 11.56 -7.11
CA LEU A 25 -6.02 11.13 -6.10
C LEU A 25 -4.72 11.92 -6.23
N LEU A 26 -4.28 12.18 -7.46
CA LEU A 26 -3.28 13.19 -7.75
C LEU A 26 -3.98 14.46 -8.21
N ASP A 27 -3.44 15.62 -7.82
CA ASP A 27 -3.90 16.89 -8.39
C ASP A 27 -3.42 17.01 -9.85
N PRO A 28 -3.99 17.92 -10.67
CA PRO A 28 -3.61 18.03 -12.07
C PRO A 28 -2.12 18.29 -12.24
N ILE A 29 -1.42 17.31 -12.85
CA ILE A 29 0.04 17.38 -13.04
C ILE A 29 0.38 18.45 -14.08
N THR A 30 1.37 19.27 -13.73
CA THR A 30 1.88 20.34 -14.60
C THR A 30 2.42 19.76 -15.91
N ARG A 31 2.30 20.51 -17.00
CA ARG A 31 2.84 20.12 -18.30
C ARG A 31 3.94 21.06 -18.75
N VAL A 32 5.04 20.48 -19.22
CA VAL A 32 6.15 21.20 -19.85
C VAL A 32 6.33 20.61 -21.25
N ASN A 33 6.28 21.46 -22.29
CA ASN A 33 6.35 21.06 -23.70
C ASN A 33 5.33 19.95 -24.07
N GLY A 34 4.11 20.04 -23.53
CA GLY A 34 3.03 19.06 -23.79
C GLY A 34 3.14 17.76 -23.00
N HIS A 35 4.21 17.55 -22.22
CA HIS A 35 4.41 16.35 -21.43
C HIS A 35 4.19 16.60 -19.93
N ARG A 36 3.64 15.61 -19.22
CA ARG A 36 3.45 15.66 -17.77
C ARG A 36 4.79 15.71 -17.05
N ASP A 37 4.94 16.70 -16.18
CA ASP A 37 6.13 16.91 -15.38
C ASP A 37 5.77 16.91 -13.88
N TYR A 38 5.98 15.76 -13.25
CA TYR A 38 5.71 15.51 -11.83
C TYR A 38 6.75 16.23 -10.97
N GLN A 39 6.29 17.08 -10.06
CA GLN A 39 7.11 17.80 -9.10
C GLN A 39 7.33 16.94 -7.83
N PRO A 40 8.29 17.29 -6.96
CA PRO A 40 8.54 16.55 -5.73
C PRO A 40 7.29 16.32 -4.86
N ALA A 41 6.41 17.33 -4.75
CA ALA A 41 5.15 17.20 -4.01
C ALA A 41 4.19 16.16 -4.61
N ASP A 42 4.18 15.99 -5.94
CA ASP A 42 3.37 14.97 -6.60
C ASP A 42 3.90 13.57 -6.29
N LEU A 43 5.23 13.42 -6.18
CA LEU A 43 5.88 12.15 -5.84
C LEU A 43 5.64 11.78 -4.38
N GLU A 44 5.72 12.74 -3.46
CA GLU A 44 5.40 12.53 -2.04
C GLU A 44 3.94 12.10 -1.86
N ARG A 45 3.02 12.75 -2.58
CA ARG A 45 1.62 12.37 -2.58
C ARG A 45 1.38 10.98 -3.16
N LEU A 46 2.05 10.64 -4.25
CA LEU A 46 1.97 9.31 -4.86
C LEU A 46 2.48 8.23 -3.90
N ASP A 47 3.61 8.47 -3.24
CA ASP A 47 4.17 7.56 -2.23
C ASP A 47 3.19 7.33 -1.08
N PHE A 48 2.60 8.40 -0.55
CA PHE A 48 1.56 8.31 0.47
C PHE A 48 0.37 7.46 0.03
N ILE A 49 -0.20 7.73 -1.16
CA ILE A 49 -1.35 6.99 -1.70
C ILE A 49 -1.04 5.50 -1.84
N LEU A 50 0.16 5.16 -2.34
CA LEU A 50 0.57 3.77 -2.50
C LEU A 50 0.76 3.08 -1.14
N CYS A 51 1.33 3.77 -0.16
CA CYS A 51 1.50 3.26 1.20
C CYS A 51 0.14 2.97 1.85
N VAL A 52 -0.79 3.93 1.90
CA VAL A 52 -2.09 3.71 2.55
C VAL A 52 -2.97 2.70 1.79
N LYS A 53 -2.80 2.59 0.46
CA LYS A 53 -3.41 1.52 -0.32
C LYS A 53 -2.92 0.13 0.12
N GLN A 54 -1.63 -0.03 0.40
CA GLN A 54 -1.07 -1.29 0.92
C GLN A 54 -1.61 -1.61 2.32
N CYS A 55 -1.82 -0.57 3.15
CA CYS A 55 -2.48 -0.70 4.45
C CYS A 55 -3.95 -1.13 4.35
N GLY A 56 -4.53 -1.21 3.14
CA GLY A 56 -5.89 -1.66 2.90
C GLY A 56 -6.92 -0.54 2.75
N MET A 57 -6.47 0.73 2.65
CA MET A 57 -7.36 1.84 2.35
C MET A 57 -7.88 1.73 0.91
N THR A 58 -9.20 1.82 0.74
CA THR A 58 -9.83 1.77 -0.59
C THR A 58 -9.60 3.08 -1.35
N LEU A 59 -9.74 3.05 -2.68
CA LEU A 59 -9.67 4.26 -3.51
C LEU A 59 -10.68 5.33 -3.07
N ALA A 60 -11.89 4.92 -2.68
CA ALA A 60 -12.92 5.82 -2.19
C ALA A 60 -12.50 6.51 -0.87
N GLN A 61 -11.96 5.76 0.09
CA GLN A 61 -11.47 6.32 1.37
C GLN A 61 -10.30 7.27 1.14
N MET A 62 -9.34 6.91 0.27
CA MET A 62 -8.23 7.81 -0.09
C MET A 62 -8.73 9.10 -0.72
N LYS A 63 -9.73 9.04 -1.60
CA LYS A 63 -10.34 10.23 -2.19
C LYS A 63 -10.98 11.12 -1.13
N SER A 64 -11.80 10.55 -0.23
CA SER A 64 -12.41 11.32 0.88
C SER A 64 -11.36 11.95 1.78
N PHE A 65 -10.26 11.25 2.09
CA PHE A 65 -9.16 11.81 2.87
C PHE A 65 -8.48 12.99 2.16
N LEU A 66 -8.25 12.88 0.86
CA LEU A 66 -7.65 13.96 0.08
C LEU A 66 -8.60 15.15 -0.12
N ASP A 67 -9.91 14.92 -0.15
CA ASP A 67 -10.92 15.99 -0.12
C ASP A 67 -10.88 16.76 1.20
N LEU A 68 -10.68 16.08 2.34
CA LEU A 68 -10.42 16.76 3.61
C LEU A 68 -9.12 17.55 3.54
N TYR A 69 -8.05 16.95 3.02
CA TYR A 69 -6.74 17.61 2.90
C TYR A 69 -6.82 18.92 2.10
N ARG A 70 -7.58 18.93 0.99
CA ARG A 70 -7.78 20.12 0.14
C ARG A 70 -8.53 21.26 0.83
N GLN A 71 -9.33 20.98 1.87
CA GLN A 71 -10.02 22.01 2.66
C GLN A 71 -9.09 22.75 3.63
N GLY A 72 -7.83 22.33 3.73
CA GLY A 72 -6.83 23.00 4.56
C GLY A 72 -6.94 22.67 6.04
N ASN A 73 -6.46 23.58 6.88
CA ASN A 73 -6.18 23.27 8.29
C ASN A 73 -7.42 23.04 9.16
N THR A 74 -8.61 23.42 8.69
CA THR A 74 -9.87 23.20 9.41
C THR A 74 -10.22 21.74 9.58
N THR A 75 -9.73 20.87 8.68
CA THR A 75 -10.02 19.42 8.68
C THR A 75 -8.90 18.56 9.28
N ILE A 76 -7.93 19.17 9.98
CA ILE A 76 -6.83 18.42 10.62
C ILE A 76 -7.37 17.33 11.58
N PRO A 77 -8.36 17.62 12.45
CA PRO A 77 -8.90 16.61 13.35
C PRO A 77 -9.48 15.39 12.62
N GLU A 78 -10.27 15.62 11.56
CA GLU A 78 -10.91 14.58 10.76
C GLU A 78 -9.87 13.73 10.02
N ARG A 79 -8.84 14.37 9.46
CA ARG A 79 -7.71 13.67 8.84
C ARG A 79 -6.98 12.77 9.82
N LEU A 80 -6.73 13.27 11.04
CA LEU A 80 -6.11 12.49 12.10
C LEU A 80 -6.97 11.27 12.46
N THR A 81 -8.28 11.44 12.60
CA THR A 81 -9.21 10.33 12.88
C THR A 81 -9.16 9.26 11.79
N VAL A 82 -9.16 9.64 10.51
CA VAL A 82 -9.06 8.70 9.39
C VAL A 82 -7.76 7.90 9.45
N LEU A 83 -6.62 8.56 9.69
CA LEU A 83 -5.33 7.90 9.77
C LEU A 83 -5.21 6.97 10.98
N GLN A 84 -5.70 7.39 12.15
CA GLN A 84 -5.72 6.57 13.36
C GLN A 84 -6.59 5.33 13.18
N HIS A 85 -7.75 5.47 12.54
CA HIS A 85 -8.61 4.33 12.23
C HIS A 85 -7.91 3.35 11.29
N GLN A 86 -7.31 3.83 10.19
CA GLN A 86 -6.59 2.97 9.26
C GLN A 86 -5.40 2.27 9.93
N LEU A 87 -4.68 2.97 10.82
CA LEU A 87 -3.58 2.39 11.58
C LEU A 87 -4.06 1.23 12.45
N ALA A 88 -5.15 1.41 13.21
CA ALA A 88 -5.72 0.37 14.05
C ALA A 88 -6.16 -0.86 13.23
N VAL A 89 -6.83 -0.65 12.09
CA VAL A 89 -7.22 -1.73 11.16
C VAL A 89 -5.99 -2.48 10.64
N SER A 90 -4.94 -1.75 10.27
CA SER A 90 -3.70 -2.33 9.73
C SER A 90 -2.96 -3.16 10.79
N GLN A 91 -2.88 -2.67 12.03
CA GLN A 91 -2.29 -3.39 13.16
C GLN A 91 -3.06 -4.68 13.48
N ALA A 92 -4.40 -4.64 13.45
CA ALA A 92 -5.22 -5.83 13.65
C ALA A 92 -4.97 -6.88 12.55
N ARG A 93 -4.85 -6.45 11.28
CA ARG A 93 -4.51 -7.33 10.16
C ARG A 93 -3.10 -7.92 10.30
N GLN A 94 -2.13 -7.12 10.71
CA GLN A 94 -0.76 -7.58 10.97
C GLN A 94 -0.75 -8.66 12.05
N ALA A 95 -1.44 -8.45 13.17
CA ALA A 95 -1.53 -9.42 14.25
C ALA A 95 -2.22 -10.73 13.81
N ALA A 96 -3.26 -10.64 12.98
CA ALA A 96 -3.92 -11.82 12.42
C ALA A 96 -2.98 -12.61 11.50
N LEU A 97 -2.26 -11.93 10.61
CA LEU A 97 -1.30 -12.57 9.71
C LEU A 97 -0.15 -13.23 10.48
N ALA A 98 0.36 -12.58 11.53
CA ALA A 98 1.40 -13.16 12.39
C ALA A 98 0.95 -14.49 13.01
N ARG A 99 -0.27 -14.55 13.57
CA ARG A 99 -0.84 -15.81 14.10
C ARG A 99 -0.95 -16.91 13.04
N SER A 100 -1.33 -16.55 11.81
CA SER A 100 -1.39 -17.50 10.71
C SER A 100 0.00 -18.01 10.32
N ILE A 101 1.02 -17.14 10.33
CA ILE A 101 2.42 -17.53 10.09
C ILE A 101 2.89 -18.51 11.17
N ASP A 102 2.64 -18.23 12.44
CA ASP A 102 3.01 -19.11 13.55
C ASP A 102 2.38 -20.51 13.40
N HIS A 103 1.10 -20.55 13.00
CA HIS A 103 0.39 -21.81 12.75
C HIS A 103 1.02 -22.60 11.59
N LEU A 104 1.37 -21.92 10.49
CA LEU A 104 2.04 -22.55 9.35
C LEU A 104 3.42 -23.08 9.74
N GLN A 105 4.19 -22.33 10.53
CA GLN A 105 5.50 -22.77 11.02
C GLN A 105 5.40 -24.04 11.86
N ALA A 106 4.44 -24.10 12.79
CA ALA A 106 4.19 -25.30 13.58
C ALA A 106 3.83 -26.50 12.69
N LYS A 107 2.96 -26.31 11.70
CA LYS A 107 2.58 -27.39 10.77
C LYS A 107 3.73 -27.84 9.88
N ILE A 108 4.59 -26.92 9.45
CA ILE A 108 5.81 -27.27 8.70
C ILE A 108 6.72 -28.16 9.57
N ALA A 109 6.91 -27.82 10.85
CA ALA A 109 7.73 -28.60 11.76
C ALA A 109 7.16 -30.02 11.99
N ASP A 110 5.83 -30.13 12.18
CA ASP A 110 5.15 -31.42 12.31
C ASP A 110 5.39 -32.30 11.08
N VAL A 111 5.21 -31.74 9.88
CA VAL A 111 5.38 -32.48 8.61
C VAL A 111 6.85 -32.87 8.38
N GLN A 112 7.80 -32.00 8.73
CA GLN A 112 9.23 -32.32 8.64
C GLN A 112 9.64 -33.43 9.60
N ALA A 113 9.04 -33.52 10.79
CA ALA A 113 9.25 -34.64 11.70
C ALA A 113 8.78 -35.96 11.07
N LEU A 114 7.56 -35.99 10.54
CA LEU A 114 7.00 -37.16 9.85
C LEU A 114 7.86 -37.60 8.65
N GLN A 115 8.39 -36.65 7.87
CA GLN A 115 9.29 -36.94 6.76
C GLN A 115 10.60 -37.60 7.21
N ARG A 116 11.18 -37.15 8.33
CA ARG A 116 12.41 -37.76 8.88
C ARG A 116 12.16 -39.16 9.39
N ASP A 117 11.06 -39.38 10.11
CA ASP A 117 10.70 -40.69 10.64
C ASP A 117 10.44 -41.70 9.52
N ALA A 118 9.79 -41.28 8.43
CA ALA A 118 9.59 -42.10 7.25
C ALA A 118 10.87 -42.37 6.45
N ALA A 119 11.87 -41.48 6.49
CA ALA A 119 13.14 -41.59 5.78
C ALA A 119 14.22 -42.36 6.56
N SER A 120 13.95 -42.77 7.79
CA SER A 120 14.83 -43.60 8.61
C SER A 120 14.31 -45.05 8.61
N PRO A 121 14.59 -45.85 7.56
CA PRO A 121 14.23 -47.27 7.60
C PRO A 121 15.05 -47.90 8.73
N ALA A 122 14.37 -48.52 9.68
CA ALA A 122 14.98 -49.26 10.76
C ALA A 122 16.09 -50.16 10.21
N SER A 123 17.34 -49.87 10.58
CA SER A 123 18.46 -50.78 10.41
C SER A 123 18.14 -52.06 11.18
N LEU A 124 17.70 -53.08 10.45
CA LEU A 124 17.67 -54.48 10.88
C LEU A 124 19.07 -55.09 10.70
#